data_AF-A0A5N6DLY8-F1
#
_entry.id   AF-A0A5N6DLY8-F1
#
_cell.length_a   1.000
_cell.length_b   1.000
_cell.length_c   1.000
_cell.angle_alpha   90.00
_cell.angle_beta   90.00
_cell.angle_gamma   90.00
#
_symmetry.space_group_name_H-M   'P 1'
#
loop_
_entity.id
_entity.type
_entity.pdbx_description
1 polymer ?
#
loop_
_entity_poly.entity_id
_entity_poly.type
_entity_poly.pdbx_seq_one_letter_code
_entity_poly.pdbx_strand_id
1 'polypeptide(L)'
;MLSGILPLVLAAFLALVTATPVAQHMTDNLATDKLVFCHFMIGITSNRQSAVDYDDDMKRAKALGIDAFALNIGVDPYTDAQLNLAYESAARNDMKVFLSFDFNWYNTGQASAVGAKIKQYASLPAQLMVDNKVFASSFAGDGLDIPAMQSAAGTDVFFAPNFHPGVGDFNEIQGALNWMAWDNNGENKAPSPGRNVTVADGDKAYVDALKGKPYIAPASGWFFTHFGGEVSYSKNWVFPSDLLWYDRWQQILSLEPRFVEIVTWNDYGESHYIGPLASPHTDDGAPHTGWLEMSKPFIAAYKAGDKSVDKYITDEKLIYWYRPTPRNVNCDSTDTTMEGNPNNSSGNFFRGKPNGWETMQDAVFVVALLKSPATVAVSSGINSKTFEAQTGASAFTVPMGVGQQKFAITRDGKNIMEDTSLKDIVDTCICGIYNFNPYVGTVPAESTIDKLEQAGLAMLSQGLKVPCPTNTLGANGPRVTP
;
A
#
# COMPACT_ATOMS: atom_id res chain seq x y z
N MET A 1 15.61 72.38 -51.11
CA MET A 1 14.47 71.68 -50.50
C MET A 1 14.99 70.38 -49.91
N LEU A 2 14.69 70.18 -48.62
CA LEU A 2 15.11 69.19 -47.62
C LEU A 2 15.68 67.85 -48.14
N SER A 3 16.94 67.49 -47.81
CA SER A 3 17.46 66.81 -46.60
C SER A 3 17.37 65.27 -46.71
N GLY A 4 18.40 64.44 -46.48
CA GLY A 4 19.76 64.68 -46.00
C GLY A 4 20.62 63.40 -46.06
N ILE A 5 21.89 63.62 -46.39
CA ILE A 5 23.17 63.01 -45.95
C ILE A 5 23.15 61.56 -45.42
N LEU A 6 23.86 60.68 -46.14
CA LEU A 6 24.27 59.33 -45.74
C LEU A 6 25.81 59.27 -45.72
N PRO A 7 26.48 58.91 -44.60
CA PRO A 7 27.89 58.57 -44.64
C PRO A 7 28.19 57.12 -44.22
N LEU A 8 29.04 56.51 -45.05
CA LEU A 8 30.13 55.57 -44.77
C LEU A 8 30.23 54.99 -43.34
N VAL A 9 30.25 53.66 -43.24
CA VAL A 9 30.88 52.95 -42.11
C VAL A 9 31.91 51.94 -42.63
N LEU A 10 33.09 52.09 -42.03
CA LEU A 10 34.36 51.39 -42.20
C LEU A 10 34.30 49.97 -41.62
N ALA A 11 34.98 49.04 -42.26
CA ALA A 11 35.18 47.68 -41.77
C ALA A 11 36.08 47.64 -40.53
N ALA A 12 35.67 46.90 -39.50
CA ALA A 12 36.51 46.49 -38.38
C ALA A 12 36.25 45.01 -38.06
N PHE A 13 37.33 44.24 -38.00
CA PHE A 13 37.36 42.83 -37.62
C PHE A 13 36.93 42.63 -36.16
N LEU A 14 36.02 41.68 -35.91
CA LEU A 14 35.78 41.09 -34.59
C LEU A 14 35.81 39.56 -34.75
N ALA A 15 36.72 38.94 -34.01
CA ALA A 15 36.86 37.50 -33.89
C ALA A 15 35.62 36.92 -33.19
N LEU A 16 34.90 36.03 -33.86
CA LEU A 16 33.84 35.23 -33.27
C LEU A 16 34.48 34.14 -32.39
N VAL A 17 34.51 34.37 -31.09
CA VAL A 17 34.66 33.31 -30.10
C VAL A 17 33.31 32.60 -30.05
N THR A 18 33.23 31.42 -30.68
CA THR A 18 32.09 30.52 -30.50
C THR A 18 32.15 30.00 -29.07
N ALA A 19 31.29 30.52 -28.20
CA ALA A 19 31.01 29.88 -26.92
C ALA A 19 30.29 28.56 -27.20
N THR A 20 31.05 27.46 -27.20
CA THR A 20 30.48 26.12 -27.07
C THR A 20 29.75 26.06 -25.73
N PRO A 21 28.47 25.65 -25.68
CA PRO A 21 27.85 25.33 -24.41
C PRO A 21 28.61 24.14 -23.84
N VAL A 22 29.39 24.38 -22.79
CA VAL A 22 29.85 23.31 -21.92
C VAL A 22 28.58 22.74 -21.33
N ALA A 23 28.22 21.52 -21.74
CA ALA A 23 27.27 20.73 -21.00
C ALA A 23 27.83 20.63 -19.59
N GLN A 24 27.27 21.40 -18.66
CA GLN A 24 27.38 21.06 -17.26
C GLN A 24 26.77 19.67 -17.17
N HIS A 25 27.62 18.66 -17.08
CA HIS A 25 27.28 17.41 -16.43
C HIS A 25 26.82 17.80 -15.02
N MET A 26 25.53 18.12 -14.90
CA MET A 26 24.81 17.76 -13.70
C MET A 26 25.10 16.27 -13.56
N THR A 27 25.70 15.93 -12.44
CA THR A 27 25.79 14.55 -11.98
C THR A 27 24.42 13.93 -12.20
N ASP A 28 24.29 13.08 -13.21
CA ASP A 28 23.18 12.15 -13.31
C ASP A 28 23.18 11.44 -11.96
N ASN A 29 22.23 11.80 -11.10
CA ASN A 29 21.80 10.90 -10.05
C ASN A 29 21.55 9.59 -10.78
N LEU A 30 22.36 8.57 -10.50
CA LEU A 30 22.12 7.21 -10.95
C LEU A 30 20.62 6.96 -10.77
N ALA A 31 19.86 7.01 -11.87
CA ALA A 31 18.46 6.64 -11.84
C ALA A 31 18.51 5.16 -11.50
N THR A 32 18.37 4.87 -10.22
CA THR A 32 18.50 3.52 -9.72
C THR A 32 17.40 2.71 -10.39
N ASP A 33 17.74 1.52 -10.88
CA ASP A 33 16.80 0.56 -11.46
C ASP A 33 15.82 -0.03 -10.41
N LYS A 34 15.68 0.65 -9.26
CA LYS A 34 14.86 0.30 -8.12
C LYS A 34 13.56 1.10 -8.17
N LEU A 35 12.47 0.41 -8.53
CA LEU A 35 11.13 1.01 -8.54
C LEU A 35 10.29 0.49 -7.37
N VAL A 36 9.41 1.35 -6.87
CA VAL A 36 8.38 1.00 -5.90
C VAL A 36 7.02 1.20 -6.54
N PHE A 37 6.21 0.15 -6.55
CA PHE A 37 4.84 0.16 -6.98
C PHE A 37 3.91 0.10 -5.78
N CYS A 38 2.65 0.47 -5.98
CA CYS A 38 1.61 0.24 -4.98
C CYS A 38 0.36 -0.28 -5.69
N HIS A 39 -0.20 -1.36 -5.18
CA HIS A 39 -1.34 -2.03 -5.79
C HIS A 39 -2.62 -1.23 -5.52
N PHE A 40 -3.44 -1.01 -6.55
CA PHE A 40 -4.60 -0.13 -6.50
C PHE A 40 -5.84 -0.82 -7.08
N MET A 41 -6.85 -1.04 -6.25
CA MET A 41 -8.11 -1.68 -6.59
C MET A 41 -9.01 -0.74 -7.39
N ILE A 42 -9.17 -0.99 -8.69
CA ILE A 42 -10.15 -0.26 -9.51
C ILE A 42 -11.59 -0.69 -9.16
N GLY A 43 -11.80 -1.94 -8.77
CA GLY A 43 -13.12 -2.52 -8.50
C GLY A 43 -13.94 -1.89 -7.37
N ILE A 44 -13.36 -0.95 -6.61
CA ILE A 44 -14.06 -0.22 -5.54
C ILE A 44 -14.21 1.28 -5.82
N THR A 45 -13.85 1.72 -7.03
CA THR A 45 -13.81 3.15 -7.41
C THR A 45 -14.97 3.59 -8.29
N SER A 46 -16.05 2.80 -8.33
CA SER A 46 -17.23 3.05 -9.17
C SER A 46 -17.87 4.42 -8.96
N ASN A 47 -17.65 5.04 -7.81
CA ASN A 47 -18.18 6.36 -7.43
C ASN A 47 -17.34 7.54 -7.93
N ARG A 48 -16.13 7.35 -8.46
CA ARG A 48 -15.28 8.43 -8.98
C ARG A 48 -15.83 8.95 -10.31
N GLN A 49 -16.00 10.26 -10.41
CA GLN A 49 -16.66 10.95 -11.53
C GLN A 49 -15.67 11.70 -12.43
N SER A 50 -14.45 11.96 -11.94
CA SER A 50 -13.44 12.67 -12.71
C SER A 50 -12.01 12.23 -12.35
N ALA A 51 -11.05 12.56 -13.20
CA ALA A 51 -9.63 12.32 -12.93
C ALA A 51 -9.15 13.08 -11.69
N VAL A 52 -9.80 14.19 -11.30
CA VAL A 52 -9.45 14.94 -10.08
C VAL A 52 -9.66 14.09 -8.82
N ASP A 53 -10.59 13.13 -8.85
CA ASP A 53 -10.86 12.23 -7.71
C ASP A 53 -9.69 11.27 -7.43
N TYR A 54 -8.72 11.17 -8.35
CA TYR A 54 -7.47 10.42 -8.20
C TYR A 54 -6.26 11.31 -7.87
N ASP A 55 -6.38 12.64 -7.98
CA ASP A 55 -5.22 13.53 -7.92
C ASP A 55 -4.51 13.50 -6.56
N ASP A 56 -5.26 13.37 -5.46
CA ASP A 56 -4.67 13.30 -4.11
C ASP A 56 -3.90 11.98 -3.92
N ASP A 57 -4.44 10.86 -4.42
CA ASP A 57 -3.77 9.55 -4.40
C ASP A 57 -2.41 9.64 -5.12
N MET A 58 -2.42 10.18 -6.34
CA MET A 58 -1.22 10.32 -7.18
C MET A 58 -0.18 11.20 -6.50
N LYS A 59 -0.59 12.34 -5.93
CA LYS A 59 0.33 13.28 -5.26
C LYS A 59 0.95 12.66 -4.02
N ARG A 60 0.16 11.98 -3.18
CA ARG A 60 0.66 11.35 -1.96
C ARG A 60 1.60 10.20 -2.25
N ALA A 61 1.21 9.31 -3.17
CA ALA A 61 2.07 8.19 -3.58
C ALA A 61 3.40 8.69 -4.15
N LYS A 62 3.36 9.70 -5.01
CA LYS A 62 4.57 10.34 -5.54
C LYS A 62 5.45 10.95 -4.45
N ALA A 63 4.85 11.69 -3.52
CA ALA A 63 5.58 12.32 -2.41
C ALA A 63 6.22 11.30 -1.47
N LEU A 64 5.66 10.09 -1.40
CA LEU A 64 6.22 8.95 -0.66
C LEU A 64 7.40 8.28 -1.40
N GLY A 65 7.51 8.49 -2.71
CA GLY A 65 8.50 7.88 -3.57
C GLY A 65 8.02 6.64 -4.33
N ILE A 66 6.71 6.37 -4.33
CA ILE A 66 6.08 5.36 -5.20
C ILE A 66 6.15 5.87 -6.65
N ASP A 67 6.62 5.00 -7.55
CA ASP A 67 6.83 5.30 -8.96
C ASP A 67 5.57 5.05 -9.80
N ALA A 68 4.78 4.04 -9.44
CA ALA A 68 3.57 3.71 -10.16
C ALA A 68 2.48 3.04 -9.30
N PHE A 69 1.22 3.24 -9.67
CA PHE A 69 0.14 2.34 -9.23
C PHE A 69 -0.02 1.14 -10.16
N ALA A 70 -0.11 -0.05 -9.58
CA ALA A 70 -0.55 -1.27 -10.26
C ALA A 70 -2.08 -1.31 -10.23
N LEU A 71 -2.73 -0.89 -11.31
CA LEU A 71 -4.18 -0.80 -11.40
C LEU A 71 -4.78 -2.21 -11.55
N ASN A 72 -5.24 -2.78 -10.44
CA ASN A 72 -5.92 -4.07 -10.39
C ASN A 72 -7.28 -3.97 -11.07
N ILE A 73 -7.49 -4.79 -12.11
CA ILE A 73 -8.71 -4.78 -12.90
C ILE A 73 -9.38 -6.15 -12.97
N GLY A 74 -10.68 -6.15 -12.75
CA GLY A 74 -11.60 -7.20 -13.16
C GLY A 74 -12.24 -6.90 -14.51
N VAL A 75 -13.52 -7.26 -14.63
CA VAL A 75 -14.32 -7.10 -15.85
C VAL A 75 -15.56 -6.21 -15.61
N ASP A 76 -15.54 -5.40 -14.56
CA ASP A 76 -16.64 -4.52 -14.18
C ASP A 76 -17.02 -3.55 -15.31
N PRO A 77 -18.31 -3.19 -15.45
CA PRO A 77 -18.79 -2.35 -16.55
C PRO A 77 -18.19 -0.94 -16.54
N TYR A 78 -17.69 -0.46 -15.40
CA TYR A 78 -17.05 0.85 -15.25
C TYR A 78 -15.51 0.81 -15.37
N THR A 79 -14.90 -0.37 -15.54
CA THR A 79 -13.43 -0.54 -15.53
C THR A 79 -12.74 0.42 -16.50
N ASP A 80 -13.18 0.46 -17.76
CA ASP A 80 -12.54 1.33 -18.77
C ASP A 80 -12.74 2.81 -18.48
N ALA A 81 -13.89 3.20 -17.91
CA ALA A 81 -14.11 4.58 -17.50
C ALA A 81 -13.12 4.96 -16.39
N GLN A 82 -12.99 4.13 -15.35
CA GLN A 82 -12.08 4.39 -14.23
C GLN A 82 -10.61 4.35 -14.63
N LEU A 83 -10.21 3.42 -15.51
CA LEU A 83 -8.86 3.40 -16.07
C LEU A 83 -8.56 4.70 -16.84
N ASN A 84 -9.46 5.19 -17.68
CA ASN A 84 -9.23 6.46 -18.38
C ASN A 84 -9.02 7.63 -17.41
N LEU A 85 -9.82 7.72 -16.34
CA LEU A 85 -9.66 8.75 -15.32
C LEU A 85 -8.33 8.62 -14.55
N ALA A 86 -7.95 7.39 -14.19
CA ALA A 86 -6.70 7.11 -13.49
C ALA A 86 -5.46 7.45 -14.33
N TYR A 87 -5.43 7.06 -15.62
CA TYR A 87 -4.34 7.41 -16.54
C TYR A 87 -4.25 8.91 -16.80
N GLU A 88 -5.39 9.61 -16.91
CA GLU A 88 -5.41 11.07 -17.06
C GLU A 88 -4.83 11.76 -15.81
N SER A 89 -5.27 11.36 -14.62
CA SER A 89 -4.74 11.90 -13.36
C SER A 89 -3.25 11.61 -13.19
N ALA A 90 -2.82 10.38 -13.47
CA ALA A 90 -1.42 10.00 -13.40
C ALA A 90 -0.55 10.89 -14.31
N ALA A 91 -1.00 11.13 -15.56
CA ALA A 91 -0.28 12.00 -16.49
C ALA A 91 -0.22 13.44 -15.99
N ARG A 92 -1.31 13.97 -15.41
CA ARG A 92 -1.39 15.32 -14.86
C ARG A 92 -0.47 15.53 -13.65
N ASN A 93 -0.30 14.49 -12.82
CA ASN A 93 0.49 14.55 -11.58
C ASN A 93 1.91 13.98 -11.75
N ASP A 94 2.31 13.67 -12.98
CA ASP A 94 3.62 13.09 -13.31
C ASP A 94 3.90 11.84 -12.46
N MET A 95 2.89 10.97 -12.38
CA MET A 95 2.93 9.62 -11.83
C MET A 95 2.82 8.62 -12.98
N LYS A 96 3.29 7.39 -12.77
CA LYS A 96 3.04 6.28 -13.69
C LYS A 96 1.94 5.36 -13.17
N VAL A 97 1.36 4.60 -14.08
CA VAL A 97 0.42 3.53 -13.78
C VAL A 97 0.65 2.38 -14.76
N PHE A 98 0.24 1.18 -14.38
CA PHE A 98 0.19 0.04 -15.28
C PHE A 98 -0.96 -0.89 -14.92
N LEU A 99 -1.34 -1.76 -15.86
CA LEU A 99 -2.42 -2.72 -15.64
C LEU A 99 -1.94 -3.94 -14.84
N SER A 100 -2.73 -4.32 -13.83
CA SER A 100 -2.63 -5.59 -13.12
C SER A 100 -3.92 -6.37 -13.32
N PHE A 101 -3.87 -7.48 -14.07
CA PHE A 101 -5.07 -8.26 -14.38
C PHE A 101 -5.42 -9.24 -13.26
N ASP A 102 -6.66 -9.22 -12.75
CA ASP A 102 -7.11 -10.17 -11.74
C ASP A 102 -7.71 -11.43 -12.38
N PHE A 103 -6.99 -12.56 -12.30
CA PHE A 103 -7.44 -13.85 -12.82
C PHE A 103 -8.50 -14.58 -11.97
N ASN A 104 -9.04 -13.94 -10.94
CA ASN A 104 -10.35 -14.33 -10.41
C ASN A 104 -11.50 -13.92 -11.36
N TRP A 105 -11.27 -12.90 -12.20
CA TRP A 105 -12.25 -12.39 -13.17
C TRP A 105 -11.86 -12.69 -14.62
N TYR A 106 -10.56 -12.72 -14.91
CA TYR A 106 -10.01 -13.21 -16.17
C TYR A 106 -9.75 -14.72 -16.10
N ASN A 107 -9.55 -15.37 -17.26
CA ASN A 107 -9.07 -16.74 -17.34
C ASN A 107 -7.94 -16.88 -18.36
N THR A 108 -7.15 -17.94 -18.22
CA THR A 108 -5.93 -18.17 -19.02
C THR A 108 -6.21 -18.35 -20.52
N GLY A 109 -7.44 -18.71 -20.91
CA GLY A 109 -7.87 -18.76 -22.31
C GLY A 109 -8.06 -17.37 -22.97
N GLN A 110 -7.88 -16.28 -22.22
CA GLN A 110 -8.10 -14.91 -22.68
C GLN A 110 -6.82 -14.14 -23.02
N ALA A 111 -5.71 -14.81 -23.33
CA ALA A 111 -4.43 -14.17 -23.67
C ALA A 111 -4.56 -13.02 -24.68
N SER A 112 -5.30 -13.22 -25.77
CA SER A 112 -5.52 -12.16 -26.78
C SER A 112 -6.31 -10.96 -26.23
N ALA A 113 -7.23 -11.17 -25.30
CA ALA A 113 -7.99 -10.09 -24.69
C ALA A 113 -7.12 -9.29 -23.70
N VAL A 114 -6.28 -9.97 -22.92
CA VAL A 114 -5.27 -9.35 -22.06
C VAL A 114 -4.31 -8.49 -22.89
N GLY A 115 -3.76 -9.05 -23.98
CA GLY A 115 -2.88 -8.31 -24.89
C GLY A 115 -3.57 -7.11 -25.54
N ALA A 116 -4.80 -7.27 -26.02
CA ALA A 116 -5.58 -6.17 -26.59
C ALA A 116 -5.85 -5.05 -25.56
N LYS A 117 -6.09 -5.39 -24.30
CA LYS A 117 -6.26 -4.42 -23.22
C LYS A 117 -4.94 -3.70 -22.92
N ILE A 118 -3.79 -4.38 -22.90
CA ILE A 118 -2.48 -3.73 -22.78
C ILE A 118 -2.27 -2.74 -23.94
N LYS A 119 -2.54 -3.15 -25.18
CA LYS A 119 -2.43 -2.28 -26.37
C LYS A 119 -3.24 -1.00 -26.25
N GLN A 120 -4.43 -1.07 -25.67
CA GLN A 120 -5.33 0.08 -25.51
C GLN A 120 -4.70 1.20 -24.68
N TYR A 121 -3.92 0.87 -23.66
CA TYR A 121 -3.33 1.85 -22.73
C TYR A 121 -1.82 2.07 -22.97
N ALA A 122 -1.16 1.19 -23.74
CA ALA A 122 0.28 1.17 -23.98
C ALA A 122 0.91 2.51 -24.43
N SER A 123 0.17 3.32 -25.18
CA SER A 123 0.68 4.59 -25.74
C SER A 123 0.32 5.82 -24.89
N LEU A 124 -0.38 5.66 -23.77
CA LEU A 124 -0.78 6.77 -22.93
C LEU A 124 0.43 7.33 -22.15
N PRO A 125 0.52 8.66 -21.93
CA PRO A 125 1.71 9.29 -21.33
C PRO A 125 2.12 8.77 -19.94
N ALA A 126 1.15 8.28 -19.17
CA ALA A 126 1.35 7.77 -17.82
C ALA A 126 1.63 6.25 -17.76
N GLN A 127 1.59 5.53 -18.89
CA GLN A 127 1.93 4.12 -18.90
C GLN A 127 3.37 3.92 -18.42
N LEU A 128 3.56 3.07 -17.42
CA LEU A 128 4.89 2.69 -16.95
C LEU A 128 5.62 1.92 -18.05
N MET A 129 6.86 2.32 -18.31
CA MET A 129 7.78 1.63 -19.22
C MET A 129 8.99 1.16 -18.42
N VAL A 130 9.41 -0.08 -18.62
CA VAL A 130 10.62 -0.67 -18.02
C VAL A 130 11.40 -1.35 -19.12
N ASP A 131 12.71 -1.11 -19.19
CA ASP A 131 13.58 -1.65 -20.25
C ASP A 131 13.07 -1.34 -21.68
N ASN A 132 12.46 -0.15 -21.86
CA ASN A 132 11.78 0.29 -23.08
C ASN A 132 10.57 -0.57 -23.51
N LYS A 133 9.96 -1.31 -22.57
CA LYS A 133 8.78 -2.15 -22.79
C LYS A 133 7.62 -1.69 -21.94
N VAL A 134 6.40 -1.90 -22.43
CA VAL A 134 5.16 -1.60 -21.70
C VAL A 134 5.07 -2.53 -20.51
N PHE A 135 5.02 -1.98 -19.30
CA PHE A 135 4.91 -2.79 -18.09
C PHE A 135 3.47 -3.22 -17.85
N ALA A 136 3.27 -4.50 -17.51
CA ALA A 136 1.99 -5.05 -17.07
C ALA A 136 2.21 -6.22 -16.11
N SER A 137 1.24 -6.48 -15.24
CA SER A 137 1.29 -7.57 -14.26
C SER A 137 -0.07 -8.28 -14.16
N SER A 138 -0.18 -9.26 -13.28
CA SER A 138 -1.45 -9.89 -12.94
C SER A 138 -1.43 -10.47 -11.53
N PHE A 139 -2.59 -10.56 -10.90
CA PHE A 139 -2.82 -11.47 -9.79
C PHE A 139 -3.17 -12.85 -10.35
N ALA A 140 -2.38 -13.87 -10.01
CA ALA A 140 -2.43 -15.21 -10.62
C ALA A 140 -2.29 -15.19 -12.17
N GLY A 141 -2.73 -16.27 -12.83
CA GLY A 141 -2.73 -16.42 -14.29
C GLY A 141 -1.73 -17.44 -14.85
N ASP A 142 -1.27 -18.40 -14.04
CA ASP A 142 -0.17 -19.36 -14.30
C ASP A 142 -0.12 -20.02 -15.70
N GLY A 143 -1.26 -20.17 -16.37
CA GLY A 143 -1.38 -20.80 -17.68
C GLY A 143 -1.64 -19.84 -18.85
N LEU A 144 -1.49 -18.53 -18.67
CA LEU A 144 -1.71 -17.56 -19.73
C LEU A 144 -0.72 -17.79 -20.88
N ASP A 145 -1.24 -17.86 -22.12
CA ASP A 145 -0.40 -17.94 -23.32
C ASP A 145 0.33 -16.60 -23.56
N ILE A 146 1.58 -16.51 -23.08
CA ILE A 146 2.39 -15.30 -23.15
C ILE A 146 2.68 -14.89 -24.61
N PRO A 147 3.09 -15.78 -25.53
CA PRO A 147 3.24 -15.43 -26.94
C PRO A 147 1.97 -14.85 -27.58
N ALA A 148 0.80 -15.44 -27.32
CA ALA A 148 -0.47 -14.92 -27.83
C ALA A 148 -0.81 -13.54 -27.25
N MET A 149 -0.57 -13.34 -25.94
CA MET A 149 -0.73 -12.04 -25.28
C MET A 149 0.18 -10.97 -25.90
N GLN A 150 1.46 -11.27 -26.08
CA GLN A 150 2.43 -10.35 -26.71
C GLN A 150 2.04 -10.03 -28.15
N SER A 151 1.64 -11.04 -28.93
CA SER A 151 1.18 -10.85 -30.31
C SER A 151 -0.06 -9.94 -30.38
N ALA A 152 -1.00 -10.08 -29.45
CA ALA A 152 -2.21 -9.25 -29.41
C ALA A 152 -1.93 -7.83 -28.91
N ALA A 153 -0.96 -7.67 -27.98
CA ALA A 153 -0.49 -6.36 -27.54
C ALA A 153 0.15 -5.57 -28.70
N GLY A 154 0.85 -6.26 -29.60
CA GLY A 154 1.47 -5.63 -30.78
C GLY A 154 2.56 -4.62 -30.44
N THR A 155 3.12 -4.72 -29.23
CA THR A 155 4.23 -3.94 -28.68
C THR A 155 5.01 -4.83 -27.73
N ASP A 156 6.26 -4.47 -27.44
CA ASP A 156 7.04 -5.19 -26.44
C ASP A 156 6.46 -4.96 -25.04
N VAL A 157 6.18 -6.05 -24.33
CA VAL A 157 5.63 -6.03 -22.96
C VAL A 157 6.69 -6.55 -21.98
N PHE A 158 6.92 -5.81 -20.90
CA PHE A 158 7.55 -6.33 -19.69
C PHE A 158 6.43 -6.92 -18.84
N PHE A 159 6.19 -8.23 -18.97
CA PHE A 159 5.15 -8.89 -18.20
C PHE A 159 5.72 -9.48 -16.92
N ALA A 160 5.18 -9.05 -15.78
CA ALA A 160 5.60 -9.51 -14.45
C ALA A 160 4.40 -9.99 -13.61
N PRO A 161 3.85 -11.17 -13.92
CA PRO A 161 2.66 -11.68 -13.25
C PRO A 161 2.97 -12.27 -11.88
N ASN A 162 1.93 -12.45 -11.07
CA ASN A 162 1.93 -13.32 -9.91
C ASN A 162 1.71 -14.78 -10.32
N PHE A 163 2.59 -15.33 -11.16
CA PHE A 163 2.64 -16.77 -11.36
C PHE A 163 3.21 -17.44 -10.12
N HIS A 164 2.67 -18.59 -9.76
CA HIS A 164 3.09 -19.41 -8.64
C HIS A 164 4.29 -20.27 -9.03
N PRO A 165 5.42 -20.19 -8.28
CA PRO A 165 6.56 -21.06 -8.48
C PRO A 165 6.16 -22.55 -8.48
N GLY A 166 6.61 -23.28 -9.50
CA GLY A 166 6.28 -24.70 -9.68
C GLY A 166 4.96 -24.96 -10.42
N VAL A 167 4.20 -23.93 -10.77
CA VAL A 167 2.96 -24.03 -11.57
C VAL A 167 3.09 -23.25 -12.87
N GLY A 168 3.29 -21.93 -12.81
CA GLY A 168 3.40 -21.08 -13.99
C GLY A 168 4.74 -21.23 -14.74
N ASP A 169 4.77 -20.83 -16.01
CA ASP A 169 6.00 -20.83 -16.82
C ASP A 169 6.79 -19.52 -16.67
N PHE A 170 7.89 -19.60 -15.93
CA PHE A 170 8.78 -18.46 -15.68
C PHE A 170 9.76 -18.20 -16.84
N ASN A 171 9.83 -19.06 -17.86
CA ASN A 171 10.75 -18.86 -19.00
C ASN A 171 10.26 -17.76 -19.94
N GLU A 172 8.95 -17.60 -20.10
CA GLU A 172 8.32 -16.67 -21.05
C GLU A 172 8.09 -15.25 -20.50
N ILE A 173 8.15 -15.07 -19.18
CA ILE A 173 7.91 -13.78 -18.50
C ILE A 173 9.21 -13.00 -18.23
N GLN A 174 9.13 -11.68 -18.05
CA GLN A 174 10.29 -10.81 -17.86
C GLN A 174 10.63 -10.58 -16.37
N GLY A 175 9.65 -10.74 -15.49
CA GLY A 175 9.81 -10.77 -14.04
C GLY A 175 8.63 -11.47 -13.40
N ALA A 176 8.53 -11.47 -12.07
CA ALA A 176 7.35 -11.99 -11.39
C ALA A 176 7.07 -11.24 -10.08
N LEU A 177 5.77 -11.10 -9.79
CA LEU A 177 5.24 -10.58 -8.55
C LEU A 177 5.04 -11.70 -7.55
N ASN A 178 5.68 -11.61 -6.38
CA ASN A 178 5.25 -12.42 -5.24
C ASN A 178 4.11 -11.68 -4.52
N TRP A 179 2.93 -12.29 -4.45
CA TRP A 179 1.79 -11.75 -3.71
C TRP A 179 1.85 -12.08 -2.21
N MET A 180 2.66 -13.05 -1.82
CA MET A 180 2.70 -13.60 -0.47
C MET A 180 3.42 -12.64 0.50
N ALA A 181 2.70 -11.61 0.93
CA ALA A 181 3.19 -10.56 1.82
C ALA A 181 3.09 -10.91 3.32
N TRP A 182 2.44 -12.04 3.65
CA TRP A 182 2.20 -12.49 5.02
C TRP A 182 2.51 -13.98 5.20
N ASP A 183 2.95 -14.33 6.42
CA ASP A 183 3.15 -15.72 6.82
C ASP A 183 1.81 -16.47 6.78
N ASN A 184 1.82 -17.67 6.22
CA ASN A 184 0.61 -18.46 5.98
C ASN A 184 0.87 -19.97 6.09
N ASN A 185 -0.14 -20.80 5.87
CA ASN A 185 -0.02 -22.26 5.94
C ASN A 185 0.26 -22.95 4.58
N GLY A 186 0.52 -22.19 3.52
CA GLY A 186 0.64 -22.65 2.13
C GLY A 186 -0.69 -22.76 1.36
N GLU A 187 -1.82 -22.42 1.98
CA GLU A 187 -3.19 -22.48 1.42
C GLU A 187 -3.96 -21.17 1.65
N ASN A 188 -3.24 -20.04 1.68
CA ASN A 188 -3.81 -18.72 1.85
C ASN A 188 -4.66 -18.60 3.13
N LYS A 189 -4.15 -19.14 4.25
CA LYS A 189 -4.70 -19.02 5.61
C LYS A 189 -3.59 -18.78 6.62
N ALA A 190 -3.94 -18.26 7.78
CA ALA A 190 -3.01 -18.15 8.91
C ALA A 190 -2.24 -19.47 9.15
N PRO A 191 -0.99 -19.40 9.62
CA PRO A 191 -0.21 -20.59 9.97
C PRO A 191 -0.98 -21.53 10.90
N SER A 192 -0.77 -22.83 10.72
CA SER A 192 -1.40 -23.88 11.54
C SER A 192 -0.35 -24.89 12.02
N PRO A 193 -0.64 -25.72 13.03
CA PRO A 193 0.33 -26.68 13.55
C PRO A 193 0.92 -27.56 12.43
N GLY A 194 2.24 -27.47 12.24
CA GLY A 194 2.97 -28.22 11.20
C GLY A 194 2.94 -27.59 9.80
N ARG A 195 2.30 -26.42 9.61
CA ARG A 195 2.22 -25.71 8.33
C ARG A 195 2.48 -24.22 8.53
N ASN A 196 3.68 -23.79 8.20
CA ASN A 196 4.08 -22.39 8.18
C ASN A 196 4.97 -22.13 6.96
N VAL A 197 4.58 -21.18 6.14
CA VAL A 197 5.31 -20.68 4.98
C VAL A 197 5.52 -19.19 5.24
N THR A 198 6.77 -18.81 5.45
CA THR A 198 7.12 -17.43 5.78
C THR A 198 7.22 -16.58 4.52
N VAL A 199 7.09 -15.26 4.65
CA VAL A 199 7.34 -14.33 3.52
C VAL A 199 8.72 -14.59 2.87
N ALA A 200 9.74 -14.87 3.69
CA ALA A 200 11.09 -15.19 3.22
C ALA A 200 11.17 -16.51 2.43
N ASP A 201 10.37 -17.52 2.77
CA ASP A 201 10.26 -18.76 1.98
C ASP A 201 9.69 -18.46 0.59
N GLY A 202 8.71 -17.54 0.51
CA GLY A 202 8.16 -17.05 -0.75
C GLY A 202 9.18 -16.28 -1.57
N ASP A 203 9.90 -15.34 -0.96
CA ASP A 203 10.99 -14.61 -1.62
C ASP A 203 11.97 -15.60 -2.25
N LYS A 204 12.40 -16.62 -1.48
CA LYS A 204 13.30 -17.66 -1.97
C LYS A 204 12.71 -18.43 -3.15
N ALA A 205 11.46 -18.88 -3.05
CA ALA A 205 10.80 -19.64 -4.11
C ALA A 205 10.72 -18.85 -5.42
N TYR A 206 10.39 -17.56 -5.36
CA TYR A 206 10.34 -16.69 -6.53
C TYR A 206 11.73 -16.41 -7.11
N VAL A 207 12.71 -16.06 -6.27
CA VAL A 207 14.09 -15.81 -6.73
C VAL A 207 14.68 -17.04 -7.42
N ASP A 208 14.47 -18.24 -6.85
CA ASP A 208 14.93 -19.49 -7.44
C ASP A 208 14.23 -19.77 -8.79
N ALA A 209 12.91 -19.54 -8.88
CA ALA A 209 12.15 -19.72 -10.12
C ALA A 209 12.54 -18.73 -11.23
N LEU A 210 12.88 -17.49 -10.87
CA LEU A 210 13.24 -16.41 -11.79
C LEU A 210 14.63 -16.57 -12.40
N LYS A 211 15.53 -17.35 -11.79
CA LYS A 211 16.88 -17.64 -12.32
C LYS A 211 17.65 -16.38 -12.76
N GLY A 212 17.55 -15.31 -11.95
CA GLY A 212 18.21 -14.02 -12.21
C GLY A 212 17.36 -13.00 -12.96
N LYS A 213 16.13 -13.33 -13.37
CA LYS A 213 15.16 -12.33 -13.85
C LYS A 213 14.67 -11.44 -12.69
N PRO A 214 14.24 -10.19 -12.98
CA PRO A 214 13.68 -9.28 -12.00
C PRO A 214 12.59 -9.86 -11.09
N TYR A 215 12.77 -9.65 -9.79
CA TYR A 215 11.84 -9.99 -8.73
C TYR A 215 11.10 -8.75 -8.22
N ILE A 216 9.77 -8.85 -8.04
CA ILE A 216 8.97 -7.83 -7.35
C ILE A 216 8.64 -8.37 -5.95
N ALA A 217 9.27 -7.79 -4.93
CA ALA A 217 9.07 -8.16 -3.54
C ALA A 217 7.78 -7.52 -2.99
N PRO A 218 6.89 -8.28 -2.32
CA PRO A 218 5.71 -7.72 -1.69
C PRO A 218 6.08 -7.01 -0.40
N ALA A 219 5.40 -5.91 -0.12
CA ALA A 219 5.38 -5.28 1.19
C ALA A 219 3.91 -5.09 1.63
N SER A 220 3.53 -5.67 2.77
CA SER A 220 2.25 -5.37 3.41
C SER A 220 2.35 -5.46 4.92
N GLY A 221 1.49 -4.72 5.62
CA GLY A 221 1.52 -4.61 7.07
C GLY A 221 0.45 -5.41 7.80
N TRP A 222 -0.73 -5.58 7.21
CA TRP A 222 -1.87 -6.20 7.87
C TRP A 222 -2.70 -7.01 6.90
N PHE A 223 -3.55 -7.92 7.36
CA PHE A 223 -4.56 -8.56 6.53
C PHE A 223 -5.72 -9.01 7.42
N PHE A 224 -6.92 -8.55 7.08
CA PHE A 224 -8.14 -8.95 7.75
C PHE A 224 -9.32 -8.82 6.78
N THR A 225 -10.08 -9.92 6.65
CA THR A 225 -11.34 -9.94 5.92
C THR A 225 -12.49 -10.37 6.83
N HIS A 226 -13.65 -9.74 6.65
CA HIS A 226 -14.89 -10.08 7.35
C HIS A 226 -16.09 -9.79 6.45
N PHE A 227 -16.37 -10.75 5.57
CA PHE A 227 -17.45 -10.71 4.60
C PHE A 227 -18.38 -11.90 4.83
N GLY A 228 -19.59 -11.63 5.28
CA GLY A 228 -20.65 -12.62 5.49
C GLY A 228 -21.42 -12.99 4.23
N GLY A 229 -22.68 -13.37 4.41
CA GLY A 229 -23.60 -13.74 3.32
C GLY A 229 -24.15 -12.55 2.51
N GLU A 230 -23.81 -11.33 2.91
CA GLU A 230 -24.16 -10.07 2.25
C GLU A 230 -23.45 -9.84 0.91
N VAL A 231 -22.33 -10.54 0.67
CA VAL A 231 -21.60 -10.51 -0.61
C VAL A 231 -21.50 -11.90 -1.23
N SER A 232 -21.26 -11.96 -2.54
CA SER A 232 -21.15 -13.22 -3.29
C SER A 232 -19.82 -13.95 -3.11
N TYR A 233 -18.82 -13.30 -2.51
CA TYR A 233 -17.45 -13.79 -2.32
C TYR A 233 -17.05 -13.77 -0.82
N SER A 234 -17.85 -14.42 0.02
CA SER A 234 -17.64 -14.43 1.48
C SER A 234 -16.22 -14.89 1.87
N LYS A 235 -15.59 -14.16 2.81
CA LYS A 235 -14.25 -14.43 3.38
C LYS A 235 -14.26 -14.01 4.85
N ASN A 236 -13.64 -14.77 5.74
CA ASN A 236 -13.55 -14.36 7.14
C ASN A 236 -12.31 -14.92 7.84
N TRP A 237 -11.19 -14.22 7.71
CA TRP A 237 -9.89 -14.68 8.22
C TRP A 237 -8.86 -13.54 8.30
N VAL A 238 -7.77 -13.79 9.02
CA VAL A 238 -6.64 -12.87 9.22
C VAL A 238 -5.31 -13.55 8.92
N PHE A 239 -4.26 -12.75 8.65
CA PHE A 239 -2.87 -13.23 8.71
C PHE A 239 -2.14 -12.64 9.92
N PRO A 240 -1.12 -13.34 10.46
CA PRO A 240 -0.19 -12.76 11.43
C PRO A 240 0.47 -11.51 10.84
N SER A 241 0.29 -10.37 11.52
CA SER A 241 0.58 -9.04 10.96
C SER A 241 1.31 -8.10 11.93
N ASP A 242 1.21 -8.34 13.23
CA ASP A 242 1.83 -7.63 14.37
C ASP A 242 2.89 -6.55 14.01
N LEU A 243 4.19 -6.89 13.96
CA LEU A 243 5.30 -6.00 13.55
C LEU A 243 5.71 -6.16 12.08
N LEU A 244 4.92 -6.89 11.28
CA LEU A 244 5.28 -7.33 9.94
C LEU A 244 5.65 -6.16 9.03
N TRP A 245 4.92 -5.04 9.07
CA TRP A 245 5.22 -3.88 8.23
C TRP A 245 6.65 -3.36 8.45
N TYR A 246 7.06 -3.23 9.72
CA TYR A 246 8.40 -2.75 10.08
C TYR A 246 9.47 -3.77 9.71
N ASP A 247 9.28 -5.02 10.11
CA ASP A 247 10.25 -6.09 9.87
C ASP A 247 10.44 -6.34 8.36
N ARG A 248 9.35 -6.26 7.59
CA ARG A 248 9.38 -6.46 6.14
C ARG A 248 10.18 -5.38 5.43
N TRP A 249 10.03 -4.11 5.81
CA TRP A 249 10.85 -3.05 5.23
C TRP A 249 12.35 -3.24 5.52
N GLN A 250 12.71 -3.68 6.73
CA GLN A 250 14.10 -4.03 7.05
C GLN A 250 14.63 -5.19 6.19
N GLN A 251 13.79 -6.21 5.95
CA GLN A 251 14.12 -7.32 5.05
C GLN A 251 14.29 -6.85 3.60
N ILE A 252 13.43 -5.95 3.11
CA ILE A 252 13.52 -5.38 1.74
C ILE A 252 14.84 -4.62 1.54
N LEU A 253 15.27 -3.82 2.53
CA LEU A 253 16.58 -3.15 2.49
C LEU A 253 17.75 -4.13 2.45
N SER A 254 17.57 -5.35 2.99
CA SER A 254 18.58 -6.40 2.97
C SER A 254 18.54 -7.23 1.68
N LEU A 255 17.35 -7.52 1.17
CA LEU A 255 17.10 -8.31 -0.04
C LEU A 255 17.46 -7.53 -1.31
N GLU A 256 17.30 -6.21 -1.27
CA GLU A 256 17.63 -5.29 -2.36
C GLU A 256 17.03 -5.68 -3.72
N PRO A 257 15.73 -6.04 -3.81
CA PRO A 257 15.11 -6.42 -5.07
C PRO A 257 15.18 -5.28 -6.10
N ARG A 258 14.93 -5.61 -7.38
CA ARG A 258 14.78 -4.59 -8.43
C ARG A 258 13.47 -3.83 -8.24
N PHE A 259 12.41 -4.51 -7.83
CA PHE A 259 11.10 -3.91 -7.64
C PHE A 259 10.52 -4.28 -6.27
N VAL A 260 9.75 -3.36 -5.71
CA VAL A 260 8.90 -3.59 -4.54
C VAL A 260 7.48 -3.24 -4.94
N GLU A 261 6.50 -4.06 -4.56
CA GLU A 261 5.09 -3.70 -4.67
C GLU A 261 4.45 -3.69 -3.29
N ILE A 262 3.95 -2.52 -2.89
CA ILE A 262 3.17 -2.36 -1.67
C ILE A 262 1.76 -2.87 -1.95
N VAL A 263 1.31 -3.82 -1.14
CA VAL A 263 -0.02 -4.44 -1.21
C VAL A 263 -0.76 -3.96 0.05
N THR A 264 -1.52 -2.85 0.02
CA THR A 264 -2.01 -2.09 -1.15
C THR A 264 -2.12 -0.59 -0.87
N TRP A 265 -2.58 0.20 -1.85
CA TRP A 265 -3.00 1.59 -1.65
C TRP A 265 -4.40 1.71 -1.07
N ASN A 266 -5.36 0.91 -1.52
CA ASN A 266 -6.79 1.13 -1.24
C ASN A 266 -7.63 -0.16 -1.16
N ASP A 267 -7.07 -1.33 -0.90
CA ASP A 267 -7.91 -2.52 -0.67
C ASP A 267 -8.49 -2.53 0.75
N TYR A 268 -9.57 -1.77 0.94
CA TYR A 268 -10.11 -1.48 2.25
C TYR A 268 -10.77 -2.70 2.92
N GLY A 269 -11.57 -3.47 2.18
CA GLY A 269 -12.22 -4.67 2.70
C GLY A 269 -11.25 -5.76 3.17
N GLU A 270 -10.01 -5.80 2.68
CA GLU A 270 -8.96 -6.73 3.14
C GLU A 270 -7.99 -6.08 4.17
N SER A 271 -8.25 -4.83 4.56
CA SER A 271 -7.60 -4.10 5.66
C SER A 271 -6.09 -3.91 5.55
N HIS A 272 -5.52 -3.98 4.34
CA HIS A 272 -4.07 -3.95 4.12
C HIS A 272 -3.57 -2.76 3.30
N TYR A 273 -4.43 -1.77 3.14
CA TYR A 273 -4.13 -0.53 2.47
C TYR A 273 -3.30 0.42 3.36
N ILE A 274 -2.50 1.27 2.71
CA ILE A 274 -1.78 2.38 3.35
C ILE A 274 -2.30 3.76 2.93
N GLY A 275 -3.16 3.83 1.92
CA GLY A 275 -3.74 5.07 1.42
C GLY A 275 -4.77 5.66 2.38
N PRO A 276 -5.17 6.92 2.16
CA PRO A 276 -6.12 7.60 3.03
C PRO A 276 -7.52 6.98 2.91
N LEU A 277 -8.22 6.90 4.02
CA LEU A 277 -9.64 6.53 4.11
C LEU A 277 -10.54 7.57 3.42
N ALA A 278 -10.08 8.82 3.29
CA ALA A 278 -10.77 9.87 2.56
C ALA A 278 -10.66 9.76 1.03
N SER A 279 -9.89 8.82 0.47
CA SER A 279 -9.91 8.63 -1.00
C SER A 279 -11.29 8.12 -1.42
N PRO A 280 -11.92 8.61 -2.51
CA PRO A 280 -13.28 8.18 -2.84
C PRO A 280 -13.37 6.70 -3.21
N HIS A 281 -14.21 5.96 -2.49
CA HIS A 281 -14.46 4.52 -2.72
C HIS A 281 -15.84 4.08 -2.17
N THR A 282 -16.21 2.83 -2.45
CA THR A 282 -17.49 2.21 -2.05
C THR A 282 -17.31 1.00 -1.13
N ASP A 283 -16.30 1.04 -0.27
CA ASP A 283 -15.96 -0.03 0.68
C ASP A 283 -15.90 0.54 2.10
N ASP A 284 -15.64 -0.30 3.10
CA ASP A 284 -15.45 0.13 4.49
C ASP A 284 -13.99 0.56 4.79
N GLY A 285 -13.60 0.65 6.07
CA GLY A 285 -12.20 0.89 6.44
C GLY A 285 -11.98 1.67 7.75
N ALA A 286 -10.72 1.80 8.13
CA ALA A 286 -10.15 2.57 9.23
C ALA A 286 -8.92 3.45 8.81
N PRO A 287 -8.50 4.44 9.59
CA PRO A 287 -7.31 5.23 9.26
C PRO A 287 -6.00 4.41 9.35
N HIS A 288 -5.28 4.33 8.23
CA HIS A 288 -4.01 3.60 8.08
C HIS A 288 -2.80 4.49 7.71
N THR A 289 -2.98 5.82 7.63
CA THR A 289 -1.96 6.76 7.11
C THR A 289 -0.65 6.76 7.91
N GLY A 290 -0.65 6.31 9.17
CA GLY A 290 0.59 6.13 9.91
C GLY A 290 1.55 5.11 9.28
N TRP A 291 1.05 4.07 8.60
CA TRP A 291 1.91 3.12 7.87
C TRP A 291 2.49 3.73 6.59
N LEU A 292 1.75 4.62 5.92
CA LEU A 292 2.28 5.44 4.83
C LEU A 292 3.45 6.28 5.35
N GLU A 293 3.25 7.03 6.43
CA GLU A 293 4.30 7.87 7.03
C GLU A 293 5.51 7.04 7.48
N MET A 294 5.29 5.85 8.05
CA MET A 294 6.35 4.94 8.46
C MET A 294 7.23 4.52 7.28
N SER A 295 6.63 4.24 6.12
CA SER A 295 7.33 3.71 4.96
C SER A 295 8.22 4.72 4.24
N LYS A 296 7.98 6.03 4.43
CA LYS A 296 8.68 7.12 3.73
C LYS A 296 10.21 7.02 3.79
N PRO A 297 10.86 6.94 4.98
CA PRO A 297 12.32 6.81 5.04
C PRO A 297 12.83 5.46 4.51
N PHE A 298 12.02 4.38 4.59
CA PHE A 298 12.41 3.07 4.07
C PHE A 298 12.40 3.05 2.53
N ILE A 299 11.38 3.64 1.90
CA ILE A 299 11.33 3.79 0.44
C ILE A 299 12.51 4.62 -0.04
N ALA A 300 12.82 5.74 0.64
CA ALA A 300 13.97 6.56 0.31
C ALA A 300 15.30 5.79 0.43
N ALA A 301 15.51 5.04 1.52
CA ALA A 301 16.68 4.20 1.72
C ALA A 301 16.79 3.10 0.65
N TYR A 302 15.68 2.41 0.37
CA TYR A 302 15.61 1.36 -0.66
C TYR A 302 16.04 1.91 -2.02
N LYS A 303 15.44 3.02 -2.45
CA LYS A 303 15.75 3.65 -3.75
C LYS A 303 17.21 4.09 -3.81
N ALA A 304 17.80 4.53 -2.72
CA ALA A 304 19.22 4.88 -2.66
C ALA A 304 20.17 3.67 -2.58
N GLY A 305 19.65 2.45 -2.40
CA GLY A 305 20.46 1.25 -2.18
C GLY A 305 21.13 1.20 -0.80
N ASP A 306 20.60 1.93 0.18
CA ASP A 306 21.10 1.91 1.55
C ASP A 306 20.41 0.84 2.40
N LYS A 307 21.16 0.30 3.36
CA LYS A 307 20.66 -0.71 4.32
C LYS A 307 20.16 -0.14 5.64
N SER A 308 20.23 1.18 5.79
CA SER A 308 19.79 1.91 6.97
C SER A 308 18.97 3.11 6.56
N VAL A 309 17.96 3.41 7.37
CA VAL A 309 17.04 4.54 7.19
C VAL A 309 17.52 5.83 7.83
N ASP A 310 18.58 5.80 8.65
CA ASP A 310 18.91 6.87 9.60
C ASP A 310 19.00 8.26 8.96
N LYS A 311 19.68 8.36 7.81
CA LYS A 311 19.86 9.64 7.09
C LYS A 311 18.63 10.08 6.29
N TYR A 312 17.62 9.23 6.17
CA TYR A 312 16.35 9.48 5.49
C TYR A 312 15.23 9.89 6.45
N ILE A 313 15.46 9.77 7.76
CA ILE A 313 14.56 10.29 8.78
C ILE A 313 14.76 11.81 8.89
N THR A 314 13.96 12.57 8.14
CA THR A 314 13.98 14.04 8.17
C THR A 314 13.19 14.61 9.34
N ASP A 315 12.12 13.92 9.71
CA ASP A 315 11.14 14.29 10.73
C ASP A 315 11.05 13.17 11.77
N GLU A 316 11.23 13.51 13.05
CA GLU A 316 11.05 12.53 14.14
C GLU A 316 9.56 12.23 14.34
N LYS A 317 9.19 10.95 14.45
CA LYS A 317 7.80 10.51 14.64
C LYS A 317 7.73 9.26 15.50
N LEU A 318 6.63 9.11 16.23
CA LEU A 318 6.14 7.79 16.61
C LEU A 318 5.01 7.39 15.65
N ILE A 319 5.02 6.15 15.21
CA ILE A 319 3.93 5.51 14.48
C ILE A 319 3.42 4.39 15.37
N TYR A 320 2.11 4.28 15.54
CA TYR A 320 1.52 3.26 16.39
C TYR A 320 0.31 2.61 15.74
N TRP A 321 0.05 1.36 16.10
CA TRP A 321 -1.16 0.67 15.69
C TRP A 321 -1.59 -0.39 16.71
N TYR A 322 -2.88 -0.69 16.68
CA TYR A 322 -3.52 -1.70 17.51
C TYR A 322 -4.92 -2.01 17.00
N ARG A 323 -5.43 -3.20 17.36
CA ARG A 323 -6.85 -3.50 17.16
C ARG A 323 -7.70 -2.70 18.13
N PRO A 324 -8.90 -2.24 17.71
CA PRO A 324 -9.75 -1.41 18.56
C PRO A 324 -10.44 -2.19 19.69
N THR A 325 -10.34 -3.52 19.68
CA THR A 325 -10.85 -4.41 20.73
C THR A 325 -9.86 -5.55 21.02
N PRO A 326 -9.87 -6.12 22.25
CA PRO A 326 -9.18 -7.38 22.54
C PRO A 326 -9.73 -8.52 21.66
N ARG A 327 -8.85 -9.41 21.19
CA ARG A 327 -9.21 -10.53 20.28
C ARG A 327 -10.25 -11.50 20.83
N ASN A 328 -10.44 -11.49 22.15
CA ASN A 328 -11.37 -12.37 22.86
C ASN A 328 -12.76 -11.76 23.09
N VAL A 329 -13.01 -10.50 22.70
CA VAL A 329 -14.37 -9.95 22.69
C VAL A 329 -15.27 -10.88 21.86
N ASN A 330 -16.46 -11.19 22.38
CA ASN A 330 -17.43 -12.06 21.73
C ASN A 330 -18.55 -11.22 21.11
N CYS A 331 -18.70 -11.32 19.80
CA CYS A 331 -19.69 -10.59 19.01
C CYS A 331 -20.74 -11.51 18.37
N ASP A 332 -20.77 -12.80 18.73
CA ASP A 332 -21.61 -13.81 18.08
C ASP A 332 -23.08 -13.42 17.94
N SER A 333 -23.64 -12.76 18.96
CA SER A 333 -25.06 -12.38 18.98
C SER A 333 -25.43 -11.29 17.96
N THR A 334 -24.46 -10.54 17.46
CA THR A 334 -24.69 -9.39 16.55
C THR A 334 -23.88 -9.47 15.25
N ASP A 335 -22.92 -10.38 15.15
CA ASP A 335 -21.99 -10.45 14.04
C ASP A 335 -22.65 -10.98 12.75
N THR A 336 -22.28 -10.42 11.60
CA THR A 336 -22.86 -10.74 10.29
C THR A 336 -22.44 -12.11 9.78
N THR A 337 -21.24 -12.58 10.12
CA THR A 337 -20.73 -13.90 9.70
C THR A 337 -21.39 -15.05 10.45
N MET A 338 -22.16 -14.78 11.51
CA MET A 338 -22.86 -15.80 12.28
C MET A 338 -24.13 -16.33 11.60
N GLU A 339 -24.65 -15.64 10.59
CA GLU A 339 -25.94 -15.97 9.97
C GLU A 339 -25.83 -16.31 8.48
N GLY A 340 -26.96 -16.55 7.84
CA GLY A 340 -27.07 -16.76 6.40
C GLY A 340 -26.42 -18.04 5.87
N ASN A 341 -26.43 -18.14 4.54
CA ASN A 341 -25.79 -19.21 3.76
C ASN A 341 -24.69 -18.60 2.88
N PRO A 342 -23.57 -18.15 3.48
CA PRO A 342 -22.47 -17.51 2.76
C PRO A 342 -21.90 -18.44 1.70
N ASN A 343 -21.50 -17.86 0.55
CA ASN A 343 -20.84 -18.63 -0.50
C ASN A 343 -19.41 -18.98 -0.05
N ASN A 344 -19.17 -20.27 0.20
CA ASN A 344 -17.85 -20.75 0.60
C ASN A 344 -17.20 -21.68 -0.44
N SER A 345 -17.51 -21.50 -1.72
CA SER A 345 -16.87 -22.26 -2.81
C SER A 345 -15.35 -22.08 -2.85
N SER A 346 -14.84 -20.95 -2.37
CA SER A 346 -13.40 -20.66 -2.25
C SER A 346 -12.73 -21.34 -1.04
N GLY A 347 -13.51 -21.80 -0.05
CA GLY A 347 -12.98 -22.26 1.24
C GLY A 347 -12.43 -21.15 2.14
N ASN A 348 -12.69 -19.87 1.82
CA ASN A 348 -12.18 -18.71 2.56
C ASN A 348 -13.13 -18.18 3.64
N PHE A 349 -14.36 -18.68 3.71
CA PHE A 349 -15.33 -18.28 4.72
C PHE A 349 -15.32 -19.23 5.92
N PHE A 350 -15.24 -18.65 7.12
CA PHE A 350 -15.34 -19.33 8.40
C PHE A 350 -16.44 -18.67 9.23
N ARG A 351 -17.35 -19.44 9.80
CA ARG A 351 -18.47 -18.89 10.59
C ARG A 351 -17.96 -18.42 11.96
N GLY A 352 -18.25 -17.17 12.32
CA GLY A 352 -17.94 -16.59 13.62
C GLY A 352 -16.67 -15.72 13.61
N LYS A 353 -15.85 -15.84 14.65
CA LYS A 353 -14.61 -15.07 14.72
C LYS A 353 -13.66 -15.42 13.54
N PRO A 354 -12.95 -14.44 12.95
CA PRO A 354 -12.09 -14.69 11.79
C PRO A 354 -11.09 -15.81 12.02
N ASN A 355 -10.94 -16.74 11.06
CA ASN A 355 -9.93 -17.78 11.18
C ASN A 355 -8.52 -17.17 11.31
N GLY A 356 -7.71 -17.71 12.21
CA GLY A 356 -6.37 -17.19 12.51
C GLY A 356 -6.32 -16.12 13.59
N TRP A 357 -7.45 -15.70 14.16
CA TRP A 357 -7.49 -14.67 15.21
C TRP A 357 -6.55 -14.95 16.40
N GLU A 358 -6.25 -16.22 16.69
CA GLU A 358 -5.34 -16.64 17.76
C GLU A 358 -3.89 -16.22 17.51
N THR A 359 -3.50 -15.99 16.26
CA THR A 359 -2.15 -15.52 15.92
C THR A 359 -1.97 -14.03 16.18
N MET A 360 -3.07 -13.29 16.38
CA MET A 360 -3.06 -11.84 16.54
C MET A 360 -2.83 -11.48 18.02
N GLN A 361 -1.77 -10.73 18.32
CA GLN A 361 -1.43 -10.39 19.71
C GLN A 361 -2.32 -9.26 20.25
N ASP A 362 -2.79 -9.35 21.50
CA ASP A 362 -3.41 -8.22 22.21
C ASP A 362 -2.30 -7.25 22.66
N ALA A 363 -1.81 -6.44 21.73
CA ALA A 363 -0.74 -5.48 21.96
C ALA A 363 -0.97 -4.14 21.25
N VAL A 364 -0.27 -3.11 21.74
CA VAL A 364 -0.03 -1.84 21.06
C VAL A 364 1.39 -1.87 20.52
N PHE A 365 1.52 -1.69 19.21
CA PHE A 365 2.79 -1.66 18.50
C PHE A 365 3.20 -0.22 18.23
N VAL A 366 4.49 0.08 18.36
CA VAL A 366 5.04 1.42 18.16
C VAL A 366 6.35 1.34 17.41
N VAL A 367 6.49 2.12 16.35
CA VAL A 367 7.77 2.38 15.67
C VAL A 367 8.18 3.82 15.94
N ALA A 368 9.38 4.01 16.47
CA ALA A 368 10.00 5.31 16.61
C ALA A 368 10.94 5.56 15.43
N LEU A 369 10.79 6.70 14.76
CA LEU A 369 11.71 7.23 13.76
C LEU A 369 12.43 8.41 14.41
N LEU A 370 13.72 8.26 14.74
CA LEU A 370 14.47 9.22 15.53
C LEU A 370 15.73 9.71 14.81
N LYS A 371 16.08 10.98 15.03
CA LYS A 371 17.31 11.63 14.56
C LYS A 371 18.40 11.65 15.61
N SER A 372 18.03 11.43 16.87
CA SER A 372 18.95 11.23 17.99
C SER A 372 18.31 10.37 19.06
N PRO A 373 19.08 9.70 19.92
CA PRO A 373 18.53 8.82 20.95
C PRO A 373 17.51 9.52 21.85
N ALA A 374 16.49 8.79 22.28
CA ALA A 374 15.44 9.29 23.17
C ALA A 374 14.75 8.15 23.93
N THR A 375 14.02 8.50 24.99
CA THR A 375 13.15 7.57 25.71
C THR A 375 11.74 7.66 25.14
N VAL A 376 11.22 6.54 24.64
CA VAL A 376 9.84 6.37 24.17
C VAL A 376 8.97 5.89 25.32
N ALA A 377 7.93 6.64 25.66
CA ALA A 377 6.95 6.28 26.69
C ALA A 377 5.61 5.92 26.04
N VAL A 378 5.03 4.80 26.44
CA VAL A 378 3.78 4.27 25.90
C VAL A 378 2.88 3.84 27.05
N SER A 379 1.64 4.30 27.05
CA SER A 379 0.61 3.84 27.96
C SER A 379 -0.59 3.31 27.16
N SER A 380 -1.13 2.16 27.55
CA SER A 380 -2.35 1.58 26.99
C SER A 380 -3.27 1.16 28.13
N GLY A 381 -4.35 1.90 28.34
CA GLY A 381 -5.23 1.69 29.49
C GLY A 381 -4.44 1.77 30.80
N ILE A 382 -4.44 0.67 31.56
CA ILE A 382 -3.69 0.56 32.83
C ILE A 382 -2.21 0.20 32.64
N ASN A 383 -1.78 -0.20 31.45
CA ASN A 383 -0.41 -0.60 31.17
C ASN A 383 0.45 0.61 30.83
N SER A 384 1.69 0.64 31.30
CA SER A 384 2.67 1.67 30.94
C SER A 384 4.07 1.08 30.82
N LYS A 385 4.82 1.50 29.81
CA LYS A 385 6.20 1.07 29.51
C LYS A 385 7.01 2.24 28.96
N THR A 386 8.30 2.22 29.26
CA THR A 386 9.30 3.11 28.67
C THR A 386 10.40 2.29 28.01
N PHE A 387 10.95 2.82 26.93
CA PHE A 387 11.99 2.19 26.13
C PHE A 387 13.06 3.21 25.75
N GLU A 388 14.32 2.80 25.80
CA GLU A 388 15.41 3.58 25.19
C GLU A 388 15.48 3.23 23.69
N ALA A 389 15.39 4.26 22.85
CA ALA A 389 15.46 4.14 21.40
C ALA A 389 16.70 4.89 20.88
N GLN A 390 17.44 4.25 19.97
CA GLN A 390 18.61 4.87 19.34
C GLN A 390 18.19 5.74 18.15
N THR A 391 19.16 6.40 17.52
CA THR A 391 18.93 7.03 16.20
C THR A 391 18.51 5.97 15.19
N GLY A 392 17.64 6.34 14.24
CA GLY A 392 17.11 5.41 13.25
C GLY A 392 15.67 5.00 13.53
N ALA A 393 15.28 3.85 12.99
CA ALA A 393 13.99 3.25 13.26
C ALA A 393 14.10 2.15 14.34
N SER A 394 13.14 2.08 15.26
CA SER A 394 13.08 1.05 16.29
C SER A 394 11.63 0.68 16.61
N ALA A 395 11.34 -0.62 16.76
CA ALA A 395 10.01 -1.11 17.06
C ALA A 395 9.88 -1.59 18.52
N PHE A 396 8.71 -1.36 19.10
CA PHE A 396 8.36 -1.70 20.48
C PHE A 396 6.94 -2.26 20.56
N THR A 397 6.69 -3.07 21.58
CA THR A 397 5.38 -3.70 21.84
C THR A 397 5.02 -3.51 23.30
N VAL A 398 3.77 -3.11 23.56
CA VAL A 398 3.20 -2.95 24.91
C VAL A 398 1.93 -3.79 25.03
N PRO A 399 1.69 -4.48 26.15
CA PRO A 399 0.43 -5.19 26.36
C PRO A 399 -0.78 -4.26 26.17
N MET A 400 -1.76 -4.73 25.41
CA MET A 400 -3.01 -4.01 25.19
C MET A 400 -3.76 -3.84 26.52
N GLY A 401 -4.30 -2.64 26.72
CA GLY A 401 -5.19 -2.32 27.83
C GLY A 401 -6.35 -1.48 27.34
N VAL A 402 -7.55 -1.81 27.79
CA VAL A 402 -8.81 -1.08 27.54
C VAL A 402 -8.70 0.36 28.06
N GLY A 403 -9.20 1.32 27.30
CA GLY A 403 -9.09 2.76 27.56
C GLY A 403 -8.19 3.45 26.54
N GLN A 404 -7.58 4.57 26.97
CA GLN A 404 -6.76 5.44 26.12
C GLN A 404 -5.35 4.90 25.85
N GLN A 405 -4.81 5.26 24.69
CA GLN A 405 -3.44 4.98 24.27
C GLN A 405 -2.70 6.31 24.18
N LYS A 406 -1.60 6.44 24.94
CA LYS A 406 -0.80 7.66 25.03
C LYS A 406 0.64 7.38 24.71
N PHE A 407 1.26 8.32 24.01
CA PHE A 407 2.59 8.15 23.45
C PHE A 407 3.39 9.43 23.67
N ALA A 408 4.65 9.31 24.06
CA ALA A 408 5.55 10.44 24.19
C ALA A 408 6.99 10.07 23.86
N ILE A 409 7.74 11.06 23.35
CA ILE A 409 9.19 11.02 23.25
C ILE A 409 9.73 12.00 24.27
N THR A 410 10.64 11.53 25.12
CA THR A 410 11.36 12.38 26.07
C THR A 410 12.87 12.30 25.84
N ARG A 411 13.56 13.43 26.02
CA ARG A 411 15.00 13.54 25.88
C ARG A 411 15.52 14.49 26.96
N ASP A 412 16.53 14.06 27.72
CA ASP A 412 17.09 14.79 28.86
C ASP A 412 16.02 15.26 29.88
N GLY A 413 15.02 14.40 30.13
CA GLY A 413 13.90 14.70 31.03
C GLY A 413 12.89 15.73 30.51
N LYS A 414 13.01 16.16 29.26
CA LYS A 414 12.05 17.07 28.59
C LYS A 414 11.17 16.31 27.62
N ASN A 415 9.90 16.67 27.58
CA ASN A 415 8.97 16.18 26.56
C ASN A 415 9.27 16.84 25.21
N ILE A 416 9.50 16.02 24.19
CA ILE A 416 9.77 16.47 22.81
C ILE A 416 8.49 16.47 22.00
N MET A 417 7.68 15.43 22.16
CA MET A 417 6.34 15.32 21.56
C MET A 417 5.51 14.32 22.34
N GLU A 418 4.22 14.58 22.44
CA GLU A 418 3.24 13.65 23.00
C GLU A 418 1.92 13.77 22.26
N ASP A 419 1.17 12.68 22.19
CA ASP A 419 -0.22 12.69 21.74
C ASP A 419 -0.99 11.54 22.40
N THR A 420 -2.31 11.67 22.38
CA THR A 420 -3.24 10.61 22.74
C THR A 420 -3.93 10.13 21.48
N SER A 421 -4.01 8.82 21.30
CA SER A 421 -4.72 8.26 20.15
C SER A 421 -6.17 8.72 20.11
N LEU A 422 -6.68 8.95 18.89
CA LEU A 422 -8.07 9.32 18.66
C LEU A 422 -9.04 8.16 18.85
N LYS A 423 -8.53 6.93 19.04
CA LYS A 423 -9.33 5.71 19.14
C LYS A 423 -9.05 4.94 20.42
N ASP A 424 -9.96 4.98 21.38
CA ASP A 424 -9.83 4.14 22.57
C ASP A 424 -9.99 2.65 22.22
N ILE A 425 -9.25 1.80 22.93
CA ILE A 425 -9.48 0.35 22.93
C ILE A 425 -10.66 0.06 23.87
N VAL A 426 -11.66 -0.64 23.36
CA VAL A 426 -12.88 -0.98 24.12
C VAL A 426 -13.06 -2.50 24.20
N ASP A 427 -13.81 -2.96 25.19
CA ASP A 427 -14.16 -4.37 25.41
C ASP A 427 -15.57 -4.72 24.89
N THR A 428 -16.08 -3.93 23.95
CA THR A 428 -17.41 -4.09 23.34
C THR A 428 -17.31 -4.23 21.82
N CYS A 429 -18.30 -4.86 21.20
CA CYS A 429 -18.36 -5.07 19.76
C CYS A 429 -18.64 -3.79 19.02
N ILE A 430 -17.58 -3.15 18.50
CA ILE A 430 -17.70 -1.99 17.62
C ILE A 430 -18.51 -2.41 16.39
N CYS A 431 -19.61 -1.70 16.17
CA CYS A 431 -20.53 -1.96 15.06
C CYS A 431 -21.12 -3.39 15.06
N GLY A 432 -21.09 -4.06 16.23
CA GLY A 432 -21.65 -5.39 16.44
C GLY A 432 -20.88 -6.54 15.80
N ILE A 433 -19.67 -6.29 15.29
CA ILE A 433 -18.88 -7.27 14.54
C ILE A 433 -17.52 -7.55 15.16
N TYR A 434 -16.93 -8.67 14.77
CA TYR A 434 -15.53 -9.02 15.00
C TYR A 434 -14.60 -8.13 14.16
N ASN A 435 -14.29 -6.94 14.64
CA ASN A 435 -13.40 -6.02 13.93
C ASN A 435 -11.92 -6.24 14.30
N PHE A 436 -11.15 -6.77 13.35
CA PHE A 436 -9.68 -6.93 13.44
C PHE A 436 -8.92 -5.92 12.56
N ASN A 437 -9.60 -4.94 11.96
CA ASN A 437 -9.01 -3.82 11.22
C ASN A 437 -8.39 -2.84 12.23
N PRO A 438 -7.07 -2.57 12.18
CA PRO A 438 -6.41 -1.80 13.22
C PRO A 438 -6.66 -0.31 13.03
N TYR A 439 -6.49 0.45 14.11
CA TYR A 439 -6.26 1.88 14.01
C TYR A 439 -4.76 2.13 13.91
N VAL A 440 -4.33 2.96 12.96
CA VAL A 440 -2.93 3.35 12.79
C VAL A 440 -2.82 4.86 12.88
N GLY A 441 -1.96 5.34 13.77
CA GLY A 441 -1.77 6.77 14.01
C GLY A 441 -0.31 7.17 14.13
N THR A 442 -0.10 8.47 14.27
CA THR A 442 1.22 9.09 14.40
C THR A 442 1.30 10.04 15.59
N VAL A 443 2.52 10.33 16.03
CA VAL A 443 2.88 11.39 16.98
C VAL A 443 4.01 12.21 16.33
N PRO A 444 3.85 13.53 16.16
CA PRO A 444 2.59 14.27 16.35
C PRO A 444 1.52 13.74 15.38
N ALA A 445 0.26 13.72 15.82
CA ALA A 445 -0.80 13.27 14.92
C ALA A 445 -1.01 14.23 13.76
N GLU A 446 -1.61 13.71 12.69
CA GLU A 446 -1.93 14.48 11.50
C GLU A 446 -2.85 15.68 11.82
N SER A 447 -2.66 16.77 11.07
CA SER A 447 -3.44 18.00 11.21
C SER A 447 -4.91 17.82 10.83
N THR A 448 -5.20 16.80 10.02
CA THR A 448 -6.53 16.44 9.55
C THR A 448 -6.85 15.02 9.99
N ILE A 449 -8.08 14.81 10.46
CA ILE A 449 -8.57 13.47 10.77
C ILE A 449 -9.01 12.83 9.46
N ASP A 450 -8.38 11.73 9.10
CA ASP A 450 -8.75 10.88 7.97
C ASP A 450 -10.11 10.20 8.23
N LYS A 451 -11.01 10.22 7.23
CA LYS A 451 -12.41 9.86 7.41
C LYS A 451 -12.99 9.20 6.18
N LEU A 452 -13.82 8.19 6.42
CA LEU A 452 -14.61 7.53 5.40
C LEU A 452 -15.66 8.48 4.84
N GLU A 453 -15.73 8.57 3.51
CA GLU A 453 -16.74 9.38 2.84
C GLU A 453 -18.15 8.77 2.93
N GLN A 454 -19.17 9.55 2.57
CA GLN A 454 -20.57 9.14 2.69
C GLN A 454 -20.91 7.86 1.93
N ALA A 455 -20.28 7.63 0.76
CA ALA A 455 -20.49 6.42 -0.03
C ALA A 455 -19.99 5.17 0.70
N GLY A 456 -18.75 5.20 1.22
CA GLY A 456 -18.20 4.12 2.04
C GLY A 456 -18.98 3.91 3.34
N LEU A 457 -19.39 4.99 4.03
CA LEU A 457 -20.23 4.90 5.24
C LEU A 457 -21.58 4.23 4.97
N ALA A 458 -22.19 4.50 3.82
CA ALA A 458 -23.43 3.85 3.41
C ALA A 458 -23.22 2.35 3.18
N MET A 459 -22.10 1.98 2.55
CA MET A 459 -21.72 0.59 2.31
C MET A 459 -21.38 -0.17 3.60
N LEU A 460 -20.57 0.42 4.50
CA LEU A 460 -20.30 -0.13 5.83
C LEU A 460 -21.59 -0.36 6.60
N SER A 461 -22.56 0.54 6.51
CA SER A 461 -23.85 0.39 7.21
C SER A 461 -24.73 -0.69 6.58
N GLN A 462 -24.49 -1.04 5.31
CA GLN A 462 -25.23 -2.05 4.59
C GLN A 462 -24.73 -3.45 4.97
N GLY A 463 -25.51 -4.13 5.80
CA GLY A 463 -25.21 -5.51 6.24
C GLY A 463 -25.03 -5.63 7.75
N LEU A 464 -24.70 -4.53 8.44
CA LEU A 464 -24.61 -4.53 9.90
C LEU A 464 -25.99 -4.72 10.54
N LYS A 465 -26.02 -5.53 11.61
CA LYS A 465 -27.23 -5.76 12.41
C LYS A 465 -27.46 -4.70 13.47
N VAL A 466 -26.41 -3.96 13.83
CA VAL A 466 -26.47 -2.87 14.81
C VAL A 466 -25.92 -1.59 14.18
N PRO A 467 -26.43 -0.41 14.56
CA PRO A 467 -25.88 0.85 14.09
C PRO A 467 -24.39 0.97 14.42
N CYS A 468 -23.60 1.41 13.44
CA CYS A 468 -22.18 1.73 13.60
C CYS A 468 -22.06 3.22 13.94
N PRO A 469 -21.57 3.59 15.14
CA PRO A 469 -21.41 5.01 15.49
C PRO A 469 -20.38 5.67 14.56
N THR A 470 -20.66 6.84 14.01
CA THR A 470 -19.77 7.50 13.01
C THR A 470 -18.40 7.91 13.56
N ASN A 471 -18.23 7.97 14.88
CA ASN A 471 -16.96 8.27 15.54
C ASN A 471 -16.03 7.05 15.70
N THR A 472 -16.48 5.84 15.38
CA THR A 472 -15.70 4.61 15.62
C THR A 472 -14.48 4.47 14.72
N LEU A 473 -14.39 5.23 13.63
CA LEU A 473 -13.27 5.23 12.70
C LEU A 473 -12.14 6.21 13.10
N GLY A 474 -12.11 6.72 14.33
CA GLY A 474 -11.00 7.56 14.83
C GLY A 474 -11.37 9.00 15.16
N ALA A 475 -12.62 9.29 15.53
CA ALA A 475 -13.07 10.64 15.85
C ALA A 475 -13.63 10.77 17.27
N ASN A 476 -12.79 10.62 18.30
CA ASN A 476 -13.18 11.09 19.63
C ASN A 476 -13.14 12.64 19.68
N GLY A 477 -14.27 13.28 19.32
CA GLY A 477 -14.60 14.68 19.63
C GLY A 477 -13.76 15.77 18.96
N PRO A 478 -14.13 17.06 19.12
CA PRO A 478 -13.33 18.18 18.64
C PRO A 478 -11.98 18.21 19.36
N ARG A 479 -10.88 18.28 18.61
CA ARG A 479 -9.58 18.69 19.18
C ARG A 479 -9.74 20.13 19.67
N VAL A 480 -9.64 20.33 20.98
CA VAL A 480 -9.28 21.65 21.52
C VAL A 480 -7.82 21.84 21.13
N THR A 481 -7.56 22.66 20.12
CA THR A 481 -6.21 23.16 19.84
C THR A 481 -5.66 23.81 21.11
N PRO A 482 -4.41 23.51 21.52
CA PRO A 482 -3.72 24.28 22.56
C PRO A 482 -3.67 25.77 22.24
#